data_AF-A0A6A0A1M0-F1
#
_entry.id   AF-A0A6A0A1M0-F1
#
_cell.length_a   1.000
_cell.length_b   1.000
_cell.length_c   1.000
_cell.angle_alpha   90.00
_cell.angle_beta   90.00
_cell.angle_gamma   90.00
#
_symmetry.space_group_name_H-M   'P 1'
#
loop_
_entity.id
_entity.type
_entity.pdbx_description
1 polymer ?
#
loop_
_entity_poly.entity_id
_entity_poly.type
_entity_poly.pdbx_seq_one_letter_code
_entity_poly.pdbx_strand_id
1 'polypeptide(L)'
;MECVRHALWPVSELCVVGHCAACRFDDLSGSLPDGSPRQSVPQEVLESIRRNGVALKGTLFTALDKKNTNTQSVNVQLRKDLDLWVNLVHCVSLPGLTTRYNNLDIVVIRENTEGEYSGLEHEVVEDVIESLKVITYDKSYRTAQYAFEYALLN
;
A
#
# COMPACT_ATOMS: atom_id res chain seq x y z
N MET A 1 -16.49 7.99 -36.61
CA MET A 1 -17.26 9.24 -36.73
C MET A 1 -17.27 9.90 -35.37
N GLU A 2 -16.82 11.15 -35.37
CA GLU A 2 -16.41 11.93 -34.21
C GLU A 2 -17.49 12.12 -33.14
N CYS A 3 -17.05 12.15 -31.89
CA CYS A 3 -17.65 13.06 -30.93
C CYS A 3 -16.52 13.72 -30.12
N VAL A 4 -16.00 14.81 -30.67
CA VAL A 4 -15.22 15.79 -29.92
C VAL A 4 -16.21 16.52 -29.01
N ARG A 5 -16.11 16.31 -27.69
CA ARG A 5 -16.56 17.29 -26.70
C ARG A 5 -15.47 17.49 -25.68
N HIS A 6 -14.92 18.69 -25.70
CA HIS A 6 -14.09 19.28 -24.67
C HIS A 6 -14.71 19.04 -23.29
N ALA A 7 -13.94 18.43 -22.40
CA ALA A 7 -14.20 18.45 -20.98
C ALA A 7 -12.84 18.64 -20.28
N LEU A 8 -12.55 19.89 -19.92
CA LEU A 8 -11.49 20.25 -18.99
C LEU A 8 -11.94 19.71 -17.62
N TRP A 9 -11.37 18.60 -17.17
CA TRP A 9 -11.60 18.08 -15.82
C TRP A 9 -10.35 18.32 -14.95
N PRO A 10 -10.50 18.88 -13.73
CA PRO A 10 -9.41 19.02 -12.78
C PRO A 10 -8.91 17.63 -12.32
N VAL A 11 -7.61 17.58 -12.06
CA VAL A 11 -6.82 16.38 -11.77
C VAL A 11 -7.18 15.82 -10.39
N SER A 12 -8.27 15.04 -10.27
CA SER A 12 -8.55 14.24 -9.06
C SER A 12 -9.41 12.99 -9.27
N GLU A 13 -9.83 12.66 -10.49
CA GLU A 13 -10.58 11.42 -10.76
C GLU A 13 -10.02 10.75 -12.02
N LEU A 14 -9.59 9.49 -11.91
CA LEU A 14 -9.20 8.66 -13.05
C LEU A 14 -10.10 7.43 -13.08
N CYS A 15 -11.03 7.40 -14.04
CA CYS A 15 -11.69 6.18 -14.48
C CYS A 15 -11.81 6.23 -16.01
N VAL A 16 -11.07 5.37 -16.72
CA VAL A 16 -11.19 5.19 -18.17
C VAL A 16 -11.30 3.69 -18.49
N VAL A 17 -12.56 3.29 -18.72
CA VAL A 17 -13.11 2.37 -19.74
C VAL A 17 -12.78 0.87 -19.70
N GLY A 18 -13.83 0.04 -19.54
CA GLY A 18 -13.91 -1.32 -20.09
C GLY A 18 -14.82 -2.28 -19.31
N HIS A 19 -16.10 -2.42 -19.73
CA HIS A 19 -17.12 -3.34 -19.20
C HIS A 19 -17.46 -3.22 -17.69
N CYS A 20 -18.70 -2.81 -17.41
CA CYS A 20 -19.31 -2.65 -16.08
C CYS A 20 -18.97 -3.78 -15.08
N ALA A 21 -18.07 -3.50 -14.14
CA ALA A 21 -18.15 -4.11 -12.82
C ALA A 21 -19.21 -3.31 -12.03
N ALA A 22 -20.31 -3.94 -11.63
CA ALA A 22 -21.31 -3.30 -10.78
C ALA A 22 -20.75 -3.15 -9.34
N CYS A 23 -19.82 -2.22 -9.16
CA CYS A 23 -19.23 -1.90 -7.86
C CYS A 23 -20.00 -0.74 -7.22
N ARG A 24 -20.35 -0.89 -5.94
CA ARG A 24 -20.72 0.24 -5.08
C ARG A 24 -19.50 0.61 -4.25
N PHE A 25 -19.22 1.90 -4.14
CA PHE A 25 -18.08 2.41 -3.39
C PHE A 25 -18.56 3.00 -2.07
N ASP A 26 -17.88 2.63 -0.98
CA ASP A 26 -17.94 3.33 0.30
C ASP A 26 -16.79 4.36 0.29
N ASP A 27 -17.06 5.59 -0.11
CA ASP A 27 -16.03 6.63 -0.24
C ASP A 27 -15.62 7.17 1.13
N LEU A 28 -14.36 6.92 1.52
CA LEU A 28 -13.80 7.38 2.79
C LEU A 28 -12.52 8.18 2.55
N SER A 29 -12.48 9.42 3.05
CA SER A 29 -11.33 10.32 2.87
C SER A 29 -10.17 9.99 3.82
N GLY A 30 -8.99 9.84 3.22
CA GLY A 30 -7.72 9.69 3.94
C GLY A 30 -7.22 10.97 4.62
N SER A 31 -7.86 12.11 4.37
CA SER A 31 -7.55 13.41 5.00
C SER A 31 -8.69 13.87 5.91
N LEU A 32 -8.38 14.80 6.81
CA LEU A 32 -9.39 15.51 7.59
C LEU A 32 -10.13 16.55 6.70
N PRO A 33 -11.31 17.04 7.11
CA PRO A 33 -12.08 18.01 6.32
C PRO A 33 -11.34 19.33 6.04
N ASP A 34 -10.34 19.67 6.86
CA ASP A 34 -9.46 20.82 6.70
C ASP A 34 -8.28 20.57 5.74
N GLY A 35 -8.21 19.38 5.13
CA GLY A 35 -7.13 18.96 4.23
C GLY A 35 -5.87 18.48 4.94
N SER A 36 -5.83 18.48 6.28
CA SER A 36 -4.67 18.00 7.03
C SER A 36 -4.57 16.47 6.98
N PRO A 37 -3.34 15.92 6.99
CA PRO A 37 -3.14 14.48 6.94
C PRO A 37 -3.56 13.84 8.26
N ARG A 38 -4.23 12.69 8.17
CA ARG A 38 -4.57 11.90 9.35
C ARG A 38 -3.31 11.31 9.97
N GLN A 39 -3.25 11.29 11.29
CA GLN A 39 -2.17 10.66 12.05
C GLN A 39 -2.38 9.14 12.22
N SER A 40 -3.63 8.67 12.12
CA SER A 40 -3.99 7.25 12.22
C SER A 40 -5.10 6.88 11.25
N VAL A 41 -5.25 5.58 10.99
CA VAL A 41 -6.35 5.05 10.18
C VAL A 41 -7.67 5.20 10.95
N PRO A 42 -8.73 5.81 10.37
CA PRO A 42 -10.04 5.86 11.00
C PRO A 42 -10.64 4.46 11.17
N GLN A 43 -11.28 4.22 12.31
CA GLN A 43 -11.89 2.93 12.62
C GLN A 43 -12.98 2.53 11.61
N GLU A 44 -13.78 3.49 11.14
CA GLU A 44 -14.79 3.29 10.09
C GLU A 44 -14.21 2.71 8.80
N VAL A 45 -13.00 3.13 8.43
CA VAL A 45 -12.27 2.60 7.26
C VAL A 45 -11.91 1.14 7.49
N LEU A 46 -11.33 0.82 8.64
CA LEU A 46 -10.97 -0.56 8.99
C LEU A 46 -12.20 -1.48 9.01
N GLU A 47 -13.32 -0.99 9.55
CA GLU A 47 -14.57 -1.74 9.60
C GLU A 47 -15.21 -1.93 8.23
N SER A 48 -15.21 -0.90 7.37
CA SER A 48 -15.67 -1.03 5.99
C SER A 48 -14.83 -2.04 5.21
N ILE A 49 -13.49 -1.98 5.33
CA ILE A 49 -12.59 -2.92 4.65
C ILE A 49 -12.80 -4.35 5.17
N ARG A 50 -12.94 -4.54 6.49
CA ARG A 50 -13.22 -5.87 7.07
C ARG A 50 -14.59 -6.42 6.65
N ARG A 51 -15.60 -5.56 6.52
CA ARG A 51 -16.94 -5.94 6.05
C ARG A 51 -16.95 -6.32 4.57
N ASN A 52 -16.28 -5.53 3.75
CA ASN A 52 -16.31 -5.67 2.29
C ASN A 52 -15.27 -6.68 1.77
N GLY A 53 -14.19 -6.92 2.53
CA GLY A 53 -13.09 -7.83 2.17
C GLY A 53 -12.14 -7.29 1.10
N VAL A 54 -12.46 -6.16 0.47
CA VAL A 54 -11.68 -5.53 -0.60
C VAL A 54 -11.61 -4.03 -0.39
N ALA A 55 -10.51 -3.41 -0.84
CA ALA A 55 -10.33 -1.97 -0.78
C ALA A 55 -9.45 -1.49 -1.95
N LEU A 56 -9.79 -0.33 -2.49
CA LEU A 56 -8.91 0.42 -3.39
C LEU A 56 -8.44 1.68 -2.65
N LYS A 57 -7.13 1.89 -2.58
CA LYS A 57 -6.55 3.04 -1.88
C LYS A 57 -5.65 3.85 -2.79
N GLY A 58 -5.77 5.17 -2.70
CA GLY A 58 -4.78 6.10 -3.23
C GLY A 58 -3.56 6.23 -2.32
N THR A 59 -2.65 7.12 -2.70
CA THR A 59 -1.48 7.46 -1.89
C THR A 59 -1.91 8.18 -0.62
N LEU A 60 -1.60 7.61 0.55
CA LEU A 60 -1.80 8.25 1.85
C LEU A 60 -0.52 8.96 2.27
N PHE A 61 -0.61 10.28 2.46
CA PHE A 61 0.50 11.09 2.97
C PHE A 61 0.70 10.83 4.46
N THR A 62 1.93 10.50 4.86
CA THR A 62 2.32 10.46 6.28
C THR A 62 3.14 11.72 6.55
N ALA A 63 2.65 12.59 7.43
CA ALA A 63 3.41 13.74 7.87
C ALA A 63 4.64 13.28 8.66
N LEU A 64 5.83 13.65 8.19
CA LEU A 64 7.06 13.49 8.95
C LEU A 64 7.18 14.69 9.88
N ASP A 65 6.79 14.54 11.15
CA ASP A 65 7.03 15.58 12.15
C ASP A 65 8.48 15.50 12.63
N LYS A 66 9.25 16.56 12.40
CA LYS A 66 10.65 16.68 12.85
C LYS A 66 10.79 16.65 14.38
N LYS A 67 9.68 16.87 15.11
CA LYS A 67 9.65 16.87 16.58
C LYS A 67 9.09 15.58 17.18
N ASN A 68 8.50 14.69 16.38
CA ASN A 68 7.82 13.50 16.86
C ASN A 68 8.29 12.25 16.10
N THR A 69 9.39 11.67 16.60
CA THR A 69 10.03 10.45 16.08
C THR A 69 9.15 9.20 16.21
N ASN A 70 8.04 9.27 16.95
CA ASN A 70 7.12 8.16 17.19
C ASN A 70 5.97 8.05 16.16
N THR A 71 6.01 8.82 15.06
CA THR A 71 4.93 8.81 14.07
C THR A 71 5.07 7.61 13.13
N GLN A 72 4.37 6.50 13.44
CA GLN A 72 4.28 5.37 12.51
C GLN A 72 3.51 5.74 11.25
N SER A 73 3.97 5.27 10.09
CA SER A 73 3.28 5.53 8.83
C SER A 73 1.87 4.93 8.83
N VAL A 74 0.88 5.74 8.47
CA VAL A 74 -0.52 5.30 8.28
C VAL A 74 -0.62 4.10 7.33
N ASN A 75 0.28 4.03 6.33
CA ASN A 75 0.36 2.88 5.42
C ASN A 75 0.84 1.62 6.11
N VAL A 76 1.81 1.71 7.03
CA VAL A 76 2.30 0.57 7.82
C VAL A 76 1.23 0.14 8.82
N GLN A 77 0.61 1.08 9.52
CA GLN A 77 -0.49 0.81 10.46
C GLN A 77 -1.64 0.06 9.77
N LEU A 78 -2.14 0.56 8.63
CA LEU A 78 -3.20 -0.09 7.87
C LEU A 78 -2.88 -1.55 7.52
N ARG A 79 -1.62 -1.82 7.12
CA ARG A 79 -1.17 -3.18 6.78
C ARG A 79 -1.12 -4.09 8.00
N LYS A 80 -0.66 -3.59 9.15
CA LYS A 80 -0.61 -4.34 10.41
C LYS A 80 -2.02 -4.62 10.94
N ASP A 81 -2.91 -3.62 10.95
CA ASP A 81 -4.27 -3.73 11.50
C ASP A 81 -5.19 -4.67 10.69
N LEU A 82 -4.89 -4.86 9.41
CA LEU A 82 -5.60 -5.75 8.51
C LEU A 82 -4.84 -7.06 8.22
N ASP A 83 -3.68 -7.28 8.86
CA ASP A 83 -2.75 -8.39 8.57
C ASP A 83 -2.53 -8.61 7.06
N LEU A 84 -2.27 -7.53 6.31
CA LEU A 84 -1.96 -7.59 4.89
C LEU A 84 -0.49 -7.98 4.69
N TRP A 85 -0.20 -9.26 4.85
CA TRP A 85 1.17 -9.76 5.03
C TRP A 85 1.99 -9.94 3.75
N VAL A 86 1.35 -10.08 2.60
CA VAL A 86 2.02 -10.02 1.29
C VAL A 86 1.75 -8.70 0.60
N ASN A 87 2.82 -8.11 0.08
CA ASN A 87 2.78 -7.10 -0.96
C ASN A 87 3.28 -7.74 -2.27
N LEU A 88 2.39 -7.87 -3.25
CA LEU A 88 2.69 -8.40 -4.57
C LEU A 88 2.87 -7.25 -5.56
N VAL A 89 4.03 -7.19 -6.20
CA VAL A 89 4.33 -6.21 -7.24
C VAL A 89 4.69 -6.93 -8.52
N HIS A 90 3.86 -6.78 -9.56
CA HIS A 90 4.13 -7.32 -10.88
C HIS A 90 4.73 -6.23 -11.77
N CYS A 91 5.97 -6.45 -12.18
CA CYS A 91 6.72 -5.56 -13.06
C CYS A 91 6.80 -6.18 -14.46
N VAL A 92 6.00 -5.66 -15.39
CA VAL A 92 6.00 -6.08 -16.79
C VAL A 92 6.46 -4.97 -17.72
N SER A 93 7.16 -5.34 -18.79
CA SER A 93 7.44 -4.42 -19.89
C SER A 93 6.14 -4.07 -20.63
N LEU A 94 5.80 -2.78 -20.67
CA LEU A 94 4.62 -2.30 -21.39
C LEU A 94 4.90 -2.14 -22.89
N PRO A 95 4.07 -2.70 -23.77
CA PRO A 95 4.20 -2.51 -25.22
C PRO A 95 4.13 -1.02 -25.58
N GLY A 96 5.10 -0.54 -26.37
CA GLY A 96 5.17 0.85 -26.82
C GLY A 96 5.89 1.82 -25.88
N LEU A 97 6.25 1.39 -24.65
CA LEU A 97 7.08 2.20 -23.77
C LEU A 97 8.55 1.80 -23.90
N THR A 98 9.37 2.68 -24.47
CA THR A 98 10.81 2.43 -24.57
C THR A 98 11.46 2.62 -23.21
N THR A 99 12.08 1.57 -22.67
CA THR A 99 12.88 1.65 -21.45
C THR A 99 14.26 1.02 -21.69
N ARG A 100 15.17 1.11 -20.71
CA ARG A 100 16.50 0.50 -20.81
C ARG A 100 16.42 -1.03 -20.97
N TYR A 101 15.44 -1.68 -20.34
CA TYR A 101 15.30 -3.13 -20.31
C TYR A 101 13.98 -3.55 -20.97
N ASN A 102 14.03 -4.58 -21.81
CA ASN A 102 12.87 -5.07 -22.54
C ASN A 102 12.54 -6.51 -22.11
N ASN A 103 11.31 -6.94 -22.37
CA ASN A 103 10.80 -8.28 -22.07
C ASN A 103 10.93 -8.65 -20.58
N LEU A 104 10.64 -7.68 -19.70
CA LEU A 104 10.57 -7.91 -18.27
C LEU A 104 9.23 -8.54 -17.92
N ASP A 105 9.29 -9.61 -17.14
CA ASP A 105 8.16 -10.22 -16.43
C ASP A 105 8.70 -10.70 -15.08
N ILE A 106 8.52 -9.87 -14.06
CA ILE A 106 9.06 -10.11 -12.72
C ILE A 106 7.96 -9.86 -11.71
N VAL A 107 7.71 -10.84 -10.83
CA VAL A 107 6.83 -10.67 -9.69
C VAL A 107 7.67 -10.62 -8.42
N VAL A 108 7.50 -9.56 -7.65
CA VAL A 108 8.12 -9.38 -6.34
C VAL A 108 7.07 -9.66 -5.28
N ILE A 109 7.31 -10.69 -4.47
CA ILE A 109 6.49 -11.03 -3.31
C ILE A 109 7.27 -10.60 -2.07
N ARG A 110 6.71 -9.62 -1.36
CA ARG A 110 7.36 -8.99 -0.22
C ARG A 110 6.58 -9.23 1.06
N GLU A 111 7.28 -9.66 2.11
CA GLU A 111 6.75 -9.66 3.49
C GLU A 111 6.53 -8.21 3.94
N ASN A 112 5.37 -7.97 4.57
CA ASN A 112 4.81 -6.63 4.70
C ASN A 112 4.42 -6.27 6.16
N THR A 113 4.66 -7.15 7.13
CA THR A 113 4.26 -6.98 8.54
C THR A 113 5.42 -6.83 9.52
N GLU A 114 6.61 -7.35 9.20
CA GLU A 114 7.79 -7.37 10.08
C GLU A 114 9.05 -6.87 9.35
N GLY A 115 10.23 -7.32 9.77
CA GLY A 115 11.53 -6.87 9.30
C GLY A 115 11.97 -5.57 9.97
N GLU A 116 12.65 -4.74 9.20
CA GLU A 116 13.12 -3.40 9.59
C GLU A 116 11.95 -2.43 9.83
N TYR A 117 10.74 -2.76 9.36
CA TYR A 117 9.52 -1.96 9.58
C TYR A 117 8.79 -2.30 10.89
N SER A 118 9.43 -3.04 11.78
CA SER A 118 8.96 -3.27 13.15
C SER A 118 8.72 -1.93 13.87
N GLY A 119 9.57 -0.93 13.60
CA GLY A 119 9.56 0.37 14.27
C GLY A 119 10.03 0.27 15.73
N LEU A 120 10.80 -0.77 16.05
CA LEU A 120 11.37 -1.00 17.37
C LEU A 120 12.77 -0.37 17.40
N GLU A 121 12.84 0.85 17.90
CA GLU A 121 14.07 1.64 17.95
C GLU A 121 14.29 2.14 19.38
N HIS A 122 15.55 2.18 19.83
CA HIS A 122 15.90 2.77 21.11
C HIS A 122 17.32 3.32 21.10
N GLU A 123 17.58 4.28 21.96
CA GLU A 123 18.91 4.81 22.23
C GLU A 123 19.52 4.05 23.42
N VAL A 124 20.64 3.37 23.20
CA VAL A 124 21.29 2.56 24.24
C VAL A 124 22.11 3.44 25.18
N VAL A 125 22.86 4.37 24.59
CA VAL A 125 23.63 5.44 25.21
C VAL A 125 23.58 6.66 24.29
N GLU A 126 23.95 7.84 24.81
CA GLU A 126 23.97 9.09 24.02
C GLU A 126 24.66 8.88 22.67
N ASP A 127 23.95 9.24 21.60
CA ASP A 127 24.38 9.11 20.19
C ASP A 127 24.53 7.68 19.64
N VAL A 128 24.03 6.65 20.35
CA VAL A 128 24.01 5.25 19.88
C VAL A 128 22.59 4.74 19.75
N ILE A 129 22.10 4.69 18.49
CA ILE A 129 20.75 4.26 18.15
C ILE A 129 20.76 2.82 17.62
N GLU A 130 19.91 1.99 18.19
CA GLU A 130 19.62 0.65 17.72
C GLU A 130 18.23 0.57 17.07
N SER A 131 18.15 -0.10 15.92
CA SER A 131 16.89 -0.42 15.24
C SER A 131 16.79 -1.94 15.09
N LEU A 132 15.76 -2.54 15.68
CA LEU A 132 15.60 -3.98 15.76
C LEU A 132 14.86 -4.52 14.54
N LYS A 133 15.58 -5.27 13.72
CA LYS A 133 14.96 -6.12 12.70
C LYS A 133 14.33 -7.35 13.36
N VAL A 134 13.01 -7.48 13.23
CA VAL A 134 12.27 -8.64 13.74
C VAL A 134 11.92 -9.56 12.58
N ILE A 135 12.33 -10.82 12.65
CA ILE A 135 11.90 -11.86 11.71
C ILE A 135 11.40 -13.04 12.53
N THR A 136 10.21 -13.53 12.20
CA THR A 136 9.62 -14.70 12.86
C THR A 136 9.46 -15.84 11.87
N TYR A 137 9.56 -17.07 12.38
CA TYR A 137 9.43 -18.27 11.58
C TYR A 137 8.06 -18.33 10.89
N ASP A 138 6.97 -18.12 11.64
CA ASP A 138 5.61 -18.25 11.14
C ASP A 138 5.32 -17.29 9.97
N LYS A 139 5.76 -16.02 10.10
CA LYS A 139 5.55 -15.00 9.06
C LYS A 139 6.42 -15.23 7.84
N SER A 140 7.66 -15.67 8.04
CA SER A 140 8.54 -16.06 6.95
C SER A 140 7.99 -17.26 6.19
N TYR A 141 7.52 -18.28 6.91
CA TYR A 141 7.01 -19.52 6.35
C TYR A 141 5.74 -19.28 5.53
N ARG A 142 4.72 -18.59 6.08
CA ARG A 142 3.49 -18.28 5.34
C ARG A 142 3.75 -17.46 4.07
N THR A 143 4.72 -16.54 4.12
CA THR A 143 5.12 -15.72 2.96
C THR A 143 5.81 -16.57 1.89
N ALA A 144 6.69 -17.48 2.29
CA ALA A 144 7.32 -18.41 1.36
C ALA A 144 6.31 -19.37 0.73
N GLN A 145 5.39 -19.94 1.52
CA GLN A 145 4.31 -20.79 1.00
C GLN A 145 3.49 -20.07 -0.06
N TYR A 146 3.05 -18.84 0.23
CA TYR A 146 2.32 -18.02 -0.74
C TYR A 146 3.11 -17.80 -2.02
N ALA A 147 4.42 -17.57 -1.92
CA ALA A 147 5.25 -17.37 -3.11
C ALA A 147 5.28 -18.62 -4.01
N PHE A 148 5.39 -19.81 -3.42
CA PHE A 148 5.32 -21.06 -4.19
C PHE A 148 3.92 -21.32 -4.75
N GLU A 149 2.87 -21.09 -3.97
CA GLU A 149 1.48 -21.23 -4.44
C GLU A 149 1.19 -20.29 -5.61
N TYR A 150 1.60 -19.03 -5.50
CA TYR A 150 1.46 -18.05 -6.56
C TYR A 150 2.21 -18.49 -7.83
N ALA A 151 3.43 -18.99 -7.70
CA ALA A 151 4.23 -19.48 -8.82
C ALA A 151 3.71 -20.77 -9.46
N LEU A 152 2.90 -21.56 -8.76
CA LEU A 152 2.24 -22.75 -9.32
C LEU A 152 0.96 -22.39 -10.10
N LEU A 153 0.29 -21.31 -9.72
CA LEU A 153 -0.98 -20.89 -10.30
C LEU A 153 -0.83 -19.98 -11.54
N ASN A 154 0.35 -19.40 -11.76
CA ASN A 154 0.65 -18.45 -12.83
C ASN A 154 1.84 -18.94 -13.65
#